data_AF-A0A7Y1YDD5-F1
#
_entry.id   AF-A0A7Y1YDD5-F1
#
_cell.length_a   1.000
_cell.length_b   1.000
_cell.length_c   1.000
_cell.angle_alpha   90.00
_cell.angle_beta   90.00
_cell.angle_gamma   90.00
#
_symmetry.space_group_name_H-M   'P 1'
#
loop_
_entity.id
_entity.type
_entity.pdbx_description
1 polymer ?
#
loop_
_entity_poly.entity_id
_entity_poly.type
_entity_poly.pdbx_seq_one_letter_code
_entity_poly.pdbx_strand_id
1 'polypeptide(L)' 'MRSTGRPRIVIVGAGFGGLWAAKALRKSDVDVELIDRHNFHTFFPLLYQVA' A
#
# COMPACT_ATOMS: atom_id res chain seq x y z
N MET A 1 18.06 5.73 11.65
CA MET A 1 17.10 5.90 10.55
C MET A 1 17.61 7.05 9.69
N ARG A 2 18.15 6.77 8.48
CA ARG A 2 18.80 7.82 7.67
C ARG A 2 17.74 8.76 7.10
N SER A 3 17.83 10.04 7.43
CA SER A 3 17.09 11.12 6.76
C SER A 3 17.80 11.40 5.43
N THR A 4 17.41 10.69 4.39
CA THR A 4 17.53 11.18 3.02
C THR A 4 16.50 12.30 2.87
N GLY A 5 16.83 13.40 2.17
CA GLY A 5 15.94 14.58 2.08
C GLY A 5 14.56 14.35 1.42
N ARG A 6 14.24 13.10 1.08
CA ARG A 6 12.95 12.70 0.51
C ARG A 6 11.93 12.45 1.62
N PRO A 7 10.70 13.01 1.50
CA PRO A 7 9.62 12.70 2.42
C PRO A 7 9.34 11.19 2.43
N ARG A 8 9.21 10.60 3.62
CA ARG A 8 8.85 9.19 3.78
C ARG A 8 7.37 9.07 4.12
N ILE A 9 6.67 8.20 3.41
CA ILE A 9 5.25 7.92 3.60
C ILE A 9 5.11 6.45 3.98
N VAL A 10 4.53 6.19 5.15
CA VAL A 10 4.21 4.83 5.59
C VAL A 10 2.71 4.61 5.42
N ILE A 11 2.34 3.59 4.64
CA ILE A 11 0.96 3.18 4.41
C ILE A 11 0.73 1.89 5.19
N VAL A 12 -0.25 1.88 6.08
CA VAL A 12 -0.64 0.70 6.87
C VAL A 12 -1.91 0.10 6.28
N GLY A 13 -1.81 -1.13 5.79
CA GLY A 13 -2.89 -1.88 5.16
C GLY A 13 -2.79 -1.94 3.64
N ALA A 14 -2.81 -3.14 3.04
CA ALA A 14 -2.79 -3.40 1.60
C ALA A 14 -4.18 -3.77 1.04
N GLY A 15 -5.24 -3.23 1.65
CA GLY A 15 -6.58 -3.22 1.09
C GLY A 15 -6.68 -2.35 -0.17
N PHE A 16 -7.89 -2.03 -0.62
CA PHE A 16 -8.09 -1.18 -1.79
C PHE A 16 -7.37 0.17 -1.64
N GLY A 17 -7.69 0.91 -0.56
CA GLY A 17 -7.15 2.25 -0.36
C GLY A 17 -5.62 2.27 -0.29
N GLY A 18 -5.02 1.43 0.53
CA GLY A 18 -3.56 1.44 0.72
C GLY A 18 -2.78 1.02 -0.52
N LEU A 19 -3.25 0.02 -1.26
CA LEU A 19 -2.61 -0.40 -2.50
C LEU A 19 -2.76 0.66 -3.61
N TRP A 20 -3.94 1.29 -3.73
CA TRP A 20 -4.15 2.38 -4.70
C TRP A 20 -3.37 3.65 -4.33
N ALA A 21 -3.28 3.99 -3.04
CA ALA A 21 -2.47 5.10 -2.56
C ALA A 21 -0.97 4.88 -2.86
N ALA A 22 -0.45 3.68 -2.59
CA ALA A 22 0.93 3.33 -2.93
C ALA A 22 1.19 3.43 -4.45
N LYS A 23 0.24 2.97 -5.28
CA LYS A 23 0.33 3.10 -6.75
C LYS A 23 0.29 4.56 -7.21
N ALA A 24 -0.55 5.39 -6.62
CA ALA A 24 -0.67 6.81 -6.96
C ALA A 24 0.63 7.57 -6.64
N LEU A 25 1.28 7.22 -5.52
CA LEU A 25 2.53 7.83 -5.07
C LEU A 25 3.78 7.30 -5.79
N ARG A 26 3.66 6.29 -6.66
CA ARG A 26 4.80 5.65 -7.36
C ARG A 26 5.71 6.63 -8.10
N LYS A 27 5.15 7.73 -8.63
CA LYS A 27 5.90 8.73 -9.41
C LYS A 27 6.21 10.00 -8.62
N SER A 28 5.81 10.05 -7.35
CA SER A 28 6.11 11.17 -6.46
C SER A 28 7.54 11.06 -5.96
N ASP A 29 8.17 12.20 -5.65
CA ASP A 29 9.53 12.27 -5.11
C ASP A 29 9.55 11.93 -3.61
N VAL A 30 9.02 10.75 -3.25
CA VAL A 30 8.81 10.31 -1.87
C VAL A 30 9.18 8.83 -1.73
N ASP A 31 9.65 8.45 -0.54
CA ASP A 31 9.93 7.07 -0.19
C ASP A 31 8.64 6.45 0.41
N VAL A 32 8.03 5.50 -0.30
CA VAL A 32 6.78 4.83 0.14
C VAL A 32 7.09 3.47 0.75
N GLU A 33 6.61 3.23 1.97
CA GLU A 33 6.68 1.95 2.67
C GLU A 33 5.25 1.45 2.94
N LEU A 34 4.85 0.35 2.31
CA LEU A 34 3.54 -0.29 2.52
C LEU A 34 3.71 -1.48 3.46
N ILE A 35 3.00 -1.46 4.58
CA ILE A 35 3.04 -2.52 5.59
C ILE A 35 1.64 -3.11 5.72
N ASP A 36 1.53 -4.42 5.49
CA ASP A 36 0.32 -5.19 5.75
C ASP A 36 0.68 -6.50 6.44
N ARG A 37 -0.29 -7.09 7.16
CA ARG A 37 -0.14 -8.39 7.79
C ARG A 37 -0.02 -9.52 6.76
N HIS A 38 -0.64 -9.34 5.60
CA HIS A 38 -0.74 -10.29 4.51
C HIS A 38 0.01 -9.76 3.29
N ASN A 39 0.63 -10.67 2.53
CA ASN A 39 1.36 -10.35 1.29
C ASN A 39 0.44 -10.35 0.04
N PHE A 40 -0.88 -10.29 0.24
CA PHE A 40 -1.88 -10.29 -0.82
C PHE A 40 -2.96 -9.25 -0.57
N HIS A 41 -3.59 -8.80 -1.65
CA HIS A 41 -4.76 -7.94 -1.61
C HIS A 41 -6.01 -8.81 -1.80
N THR A 42 -6.90 -8.82 -0.81
CA THR A 42 -8.19 -9.52 -0.92
C THR A 42 -9.18 -8.69 -1.72
N PHE A 43 -9.62 -9.22 -2.86
CA PHE A 43 -10.73 -8.65 -3.62
C PHE A 43 -12.07 -9.08 -3.00
N PHE A 44 -12.44 -8.42 -1.89
CA PHE A 44 -13.69 -8.67 -1.16
C PHE A 44 -14.94 -8.80 -2.05
N PRO A 45 -15.10 -8.03 -3.15
CA PRO A 45 -16.29 -8.13 -3.99
C PRO A 45 -16.54 -9.49 -4.65
N LEU A 46 -15.53 -10.36 -4.80
CA LEU A 46 -15.72 -11.70 -5.40
C LEU A 46 -15.58 -12.84 -4.40
N LEU A 47 -15.52 -12.56 -3.09
CA LEU A 47 -15.40 -13.63 -2.09
C LEU A 47 -16.61 -14.57 -2.09
N TYR A 48 -17.79 -14.07 -2.43
CA TYR A 48 -19.00 -14.90 -2.52
C TYR A 48 -18.90 -15.98 -3.61
N GLN A 49 -17.98 -15.86 -4.57
CA GLN A 49 -17.81 -16.83 -5.65
C GLN A 49 -16.93 -18.03 -5.27
N VAL A 50 -16.20 -17.94 -4.15
CA VAL A 50 -15.30 -18.98 -3.64
C VAL A 50 -15.79 -19.59 -2.33
N ALA A 51 -16.96 -19.17 -1.85
CA ALA A 51 -17.62 -19.67 -0.65
C ALA A 51 -18.43 -20.95 -0.95
#